data_AF-A0AAV4QDI1-F1
#
_entry.id   AF-A0AAV4QDI1-F1
#
_cell.length_a   1.000
_cell.length_b   1.000
_cell.length_c   1.000
_cell.angle_alpha   90.00
_cell.angle_beta   90.00
_cell.angle_gamma   90.00
#
_symmetry.space_group_name_H-M   'P 1'
#
loop_
_entity.id
_entity.type
_entity.pdbx_description
1 polymer ?
#
loop_
_entity_poly.entity_id
_entity_poly.type
_entity_poly.pdbx_seq_one_letter_code
_entity_poly.pdbx_strand_id
1 'polypeptide(L)'
;MDIDHRYLQFFGPKKFCHYNLFNNHFFGGEESKQKLEEFLKETNEEKVAVLLDPPFGGLIDAISFTLRKLNKYWQKANCKEDSEIIPTLWFFPYFLEPRIVKSRPDLVMMDYKVEYLNHKKFGSKSGSKGSPIRIFTNVQSSLFVLPKSEEYRYCKKCERYVSNENQHCAKCNKCTTKHGNTYKHCDLCQQCVKSNYLHCEVHNKCVPDTSSSNEISDKICICNKVGSEENNSFRCYKCFGYGHRKRDCPTNSRNPSKKMRK
;
A
#
# COMPACT_ATOMS: atom_id res chain seq x y z
N MET A 1 19.03 -3.13 9.75
CA MET A 1 19.37 -4.03 8.62
C MET A 1 19.13 -3.25 7.34
N ASP A 2 20.13 -3.06 6.47
CA ASP A 2 20.00 -2.26 5.26
C ASP A 2 20.93 -2.79 4.15
N ILE A 3 20.59 -2.51 2.89
CA ILE A 3 21.41 -2.83 1.71
C ILE A 3 22.56 -1.82 1.53
N ASP A 4 22.45 -0.63 2.12
CA ASP A 4 23.46 0.40 2.03
C ASP A 4 24.62 0.12 3.01
N HIS A 5 25.65 -0.54 2.49
CA HIS A 5 26.85 -0.87 3.26
C HIS A 5 27.59 0.34 3.85
N ARG A 6 27.34 1.57 3.37
CA ARG A 6 27.98 2.78 3.91
C ARG A 6 27.68 2.98 5.39
N TYR A 7 26.55 2.46 5.89
CA TYR A 7 26.21 2.52 7.31
C TYR A 7 27.17 1.70 8.21
N LEU A 8 27.94 0.76 7.66
CA LEU A 8 28.95 0.00 8.41
C LEU A 8 30.03 0.90 9.00
N GLN A 9 30.30 2.07 8.40
CA GLN A 9 31.31 2.99 8.91
C GLN A 9 30.85 3.73 10.19
N PHE A 10 29.55 3.73 10.48
CA PHE A 10 28.97 4.44 11.63
C PHE A 10 28.43 3.49 12.71
N PHE A 11 28.01 2.28 12.31
CA PHE A 11 27.34 1.35 13.19
C PHE A 11 28.07 0.00 13.22
N GLY A 12 28.48 -0.40 14.44
CA GLY A 12 29.07 -1.71 14.66
C GLY A 12 28.09 -2.87 14.45
N PRO A 13 28.59 -4.13 14.46
CA PRO A 13 27.83 -5.32 14.08
C PRO A 13 26.65 -5.65 15.01
N LYS A 14 26.57 -5.05 16.20
CA LYS A 14 25.41 -5.16 17.10
C LYS A 14 24.23 -4.26 16.72
N LYS A 15 24.48 -3.22 15.91
CA LYS A 15 23.49 -2.20 15.52
C LYS A 15 23.17 -2.21 14.02
N PHE A 16 24.04 -2.83 13.22
CA PHE A 16 23.87 -2.88 11.77
C PHE A 16 24.21 -4.26 11.22
N CYS A 17 23.46 -4.64 10.19
CA CYS A 17 23.68 -5.83 9.38
C CYS A 17 23.47 -5.44 7.92
N HIS A 18 24.50 -5.65 7.09
CA HIS A 18 24.41 -5.48 5.64
C HIS A 18 23.54 -6.61 5.09
N TYR A 19 22.39 -6.25 4.54
CA TYR A 19 21.28 -7.17 4.33
C TYR A 19 20.44 -6.78 3.12
N ASN A 20 20.05 -7.77 2.31
CA ASN A 20 19.12 -7.57 1.21
C ASN A 20 17.71 -8.05 1.60
N LEU A 21 16.80 -7.10 1.71
CA LEU A 21 15.40 -7.34 2.05
C LEU A 21 14.67 -8.22 1.02
N PHE A 22 14.98 -8.14 -0.27
CA PHE A 22 14.18 -8.82 -1.30
C PHE A 22 14.42 -10.33 -1.37
N ASN A 23 15.54 -10.82 -0.88
CA ASN A 23 15.88 -12.24 -0.92
C ASN A 23 16.30 -12.78 0.46
N ASN A 24 16.11 -11.99 1.52
CA ASN A 24 16.51 -12.34 2.89
C ASN A 24 18.00 -12.77 2.97
N HIS A 25 18.88 -12.06 2.27
CA HIS A 25 20.30 -12.39 2.20
C HIS A 25 21.14 -11.56 3.17
N PHE A 26 22.00 -12.23 3.93
CA PHE A 26 22.96 -11.64 4.87
C PHE A 26 24.35 -11.61 4.23
N PHE A 27 24.88 -10.43 3.95
CA PHE A 27 26.19 -10.31 3.28
C PHE A 27 27.36 -10.72 4.18
N GLY A 28 27.22 -10.60 5.49
CA GLY A 28 28.17 -11.14 6.46
C GLY A 28 27.90 -12.60 6.84
N GLY A 29 27.21 -13.35 5.97
CA GLY A 29 26.99 -14.78 6.11
C GLY A 29 26.24 -15.20 7.38
N GLU A 30 26.57 -16.41 7.85
CA GLU A 30 25.90 -17.02 9.01
C GLU A 30 26.14 -16.24 10.31
N GLU A 31 27.31 -15.61 10.48
CA GLU A 31 27.61 -14.79 11.65
C GLU A 31 26.62 -13.61 11.80
N SER A 32 26.30 -12.94 10.69
CA SER A 32 25.32 -11.85 10.70
C SER A 32 23.90 -12.35 11.00
N LYS A 33 23.56 -13.55 10.53
CA LYS A 33 22.27 -14.18 10.82
C LYS A 33 22.17 -14.60 12.29
N GLN A 34 23.22 -15.17 12.87
CA GLN A 34 23.26 -15.52 14.29
C GLN A 34 23.08 -14.29 15.18
N LYS A 35 23.75 -13.17 14.86
CA LYS A 35 23.56 -11.89 15.57
C LYS A 35 22.11 -11.39 15.51
N LEU A 36 21.43 -11.57 14.39
CA LEU A 36 20.00 -11.27 14.30
C LEU A 36 19.18 -12.21 15.18
N GLU A 37 19.42 -13.53 15.12
CA GLU A 37 18.71 -14.50 15.95
C GLU A 37 18.89 -14.22 17.46
N GLU A 38 20.07 -13.77 17.88
CA GLU A 38 20.34 -13.29 19.24
C GLU A 38 19.56 -12.01 19.57
N PHE A 39 19.56 -11.03 18.67
CA PHE A 39 18.81 -9.77 18.84
C PHE A 39 17.29 -10.00 18.94
N LEU A 40 16.77 -11.02 18.27
CA LEU A 40 15.34 -11.33 18.27
C LEU A 40 14.86 -12.00 19.58
N LYS A 41 15.76 -12.44 20.47
CA LYS A 41 15.39 -13.03 21.76
C LYS A 41 14.80 -11.95 22.66
N GLU A 42 13.59 -12.20 23.12
CA GLU A 42 12.89 -11.35 24.07
C GLU A 42 13.20 -11.74 25.50
N THR A 43 13.08 -10.77 26.40
CA THR A 43 13.06 -10.99 27.83
C THR A 43 11.71 -10.53 28.40
N ASN A 44 11.56 -10.55 29.73
CA ASN A 44 10.38 -9.96 30.36
C ASN A 44 10.34 -8.43 30.20
N GLU A 45 11.51 -7.79 30.00
CA GLU A 45 11.64 -6.34 29.90
C GLU A 45 11.83 -5.85 28.46
N GLU A 46 12.40 -6.70 27.59
CA GLU A 46 12.74 -6.35 26.21
C GLU A 46 11.87 -7.13 25.22
N LYS A 47 11.19 -6.39 24.35
CA LYS A 47 10.31 -6.90 23.29
C LYS A 47 10.76 -6.40 21.93
N VAL A 48 10.45 -7.16 20.88
CA VAL A 48 10.90 -6.85 19.53
C VAL A 48 9.73 -6.53 18.61
N ALA A 49 9.91 -5.49 17.79
CA ALA A 49 9.02 -5.19 16.68
C ALA A 49 9.83 -4.94 15.40
N VAL A 50 9.28 -5.33 14.25
CA VAL A 50 9.87 -5.09 12.92
C VAL A 50 9.26 -3.83 12.32
N LEU A 51 10.08 -2.81 12.09
CA LEU A 51 9.69 -1.62 11.35
C LEU A 51 10.36 -1.67 9.97
N LEU A 52 9.59 -1.54 8.89
CA LEU A 52 10.14 -1.50 7.53
C LEU A 52 9.58 -0.38 6.67
N ASP A 53 10.48 0.34 5.99
CA ASP A 53 10.16 1.31 4.96
C ASP A 53 10.91 0.98 3.66
N PRO A 54 10.45 -0.05 2.92
CA PRO A 54 11.14 -0.53 1.73
C PRO A 54 10.88 0.38 0.52
N PRO A 55 11.76 0.34 -0.50
CA PRO A 55 11.53 1.12 -1.72
C PRO A 55 10.19 0.73 -2.38
N PHE A 56 9.37 1.71 -2.72
CA PHE A 56 7.99 1.51 -3.21
C PHE A 56 7.87 0.75 -4.53
N GLY A 57 8.92 0.73 -5.33
CA GLY A 57 9.02 -0.10 -6.55
C GLY A 57 9.28 -1.58 -6.26
N GLY A 58 9.45 -1.95 -4.99
CA GLY A 58 9.75 -3.30 -4.55
C GLY A 58 8.66 -4.32 -4.87
N LEU A 59 9.08 -5.56 -5.05
CA LEU A 59 8.17 -6.70 -5.21
C LEU A 59 7.56 -7.03 -3.85
N ILE A 60 6.28 -6.66 -3.64
CA ILE A 60 5.51 -6.95 -2.42
C ILE A 60 5.66 -8.42 -1.98
N ASP A 61 5.64 -9.36 -2.93
CA ASP A 61 5.72 -10.79 -2.63
C ASP A 61 7.09 -11.20 -2.03
N ALA A 62 8.16 -10.54 -2.48
CA ALA A 62 9.50 -10.73 -1.95
C ALA A 62 9.64 -10.13 -0.55
N ILE A 63 9.07 -8.94 -0.32
CA ILE A 63 9.02 -8.32 1.02
C ILE A 63 8.21 -9.22 1.97
N SER A 64 7.05 -9.69 1.56
CA SER A 64 6.22 -10.62 2.33
C SER A 64 6.95 -11.93 2.65
N PHE A 65 7.71 -12.48 1.69
CA PHE A 65 8.55 -13.66 1.92
C PHE A 65 9.56 -13.41 3.03
N THR A 66 10.25 -12.28 2.97
CA THR A 66 11.25 -11.92 3.97
C THR A 66 10.63 -11.67 5.35
N LEU A 67 9.50 -10.98 5.44
CA LEU A 67 8.81 -10.80 6.72
C LEU A 67 8.36 -12.13 7.33
N ARG A 68 7.95 -13.11 6.52
CA ARG A 68 7.67 -14.47 7.01
C ARG A 68 8.93 -15.16 7.54
N LYS A 69 10.08 -14.97 6.89
CA LYS A 69 11.38 -15.50 7.38
C LYS A 69 11.79 -14.84 8.70
N LEU A 70 11.67 -13.52 8.82
CA LEU A 70 11.93 -12.80 10.07
C LEU A 70 11.02 -13.30 11.20
N ASN A 71 9.73 -13.50 10.92
CA ASN A 71 8.80 -14.09 11.88
C ASN A 71 9.27 -15.48 12.34
N LYS A 72 9.72 -16.33 11.42
CA LYS A 72 10.21 -17.68 11.76
C LYS A 72 11.50 -17.63 12.60
N TYR A 73 12.40 -16.67 12.36
CA TYR A 73 13.56 -16.48 13.21
C TYR A 73 13.17 -16.06 14.62
N TRP A 74 12.24 -15.10 14.75
CA TRP A 74 11.72 -14.67 16.05
C TRP A 74 10.98 -15.80 16.77
N GLN A 75 10.16 -16.57 16.06
CA GLN A 75 9.44 -17.70 16.64
C GLN A 75 10.40 -18.74 17.23
N LYS A 76 11.43 -19.10 16.46
CA LYS A 76 12.47 -20.04 16.91
C LYS A 76 13.27 -19.50 18.10
N ALA A 77 13.64 -18.21 18.07
CA ALA A 77 14.43 -17.59 19.12
C ALA A 77 13.68 -17.51 20.48
N ASN A 78 12.35 -17.53 20.45
CA ASN A 78 11.48 -17.30 21.61
C ASN A 78 10.55 -18.47 21.94
N CYS A 79 10.75 -19.64 21.33
CA CYS A 79 9.89 -20.82 21.49
C CYS A 79 8.39 -20.52 21.28
N LYS A 80 8.08 -19.74 20.25
CA LYS A 80 6.72 -19.29 19.93
C LYS A 80 6.02 -20.26 19.00
N GLU A 81 4.70 -20.32 19.15
CA GLU A 81 3.84 -21.10 18.27
C GLU A 81 3.72 -20.45 16.88
N ASP A 82 3.34 -21.26 15.90
CA ASP A 82 3.18 -20.81 14.50
C ASP A 82 2.13 -19.71 14.34
N SER A 83 1.14 -19.68 15.23
CA SER A 83 0.07 -18.67 15.30
C SER A 83 0.51 -17.34 15.92
N GLU A 84 1.60 -17.31 16.68
CA GLU A 84 2.15 -16.08 17.26
C GLU A 84 2.98 -15.35 16.22
N ILE A 85 2.66 -14.09 15.94
CA ILE A 85 3.32 -13.31 14.88
C ILE A 85 4.03 -12.11 15.50
N ILE A 86 5.30 -11.92 15.13
CA ILE A 86 6.10 -10.76 15.54
C ILE A 86 5.38 -9.44 15.20
N PRO A 87 5.26 -8.48 16.13
CA PRO A 87 4.75 -7.15 15.84
C PRO A 87 5.48 -6.52 14.65
N THR A 88 4.73 -6.14 13.62
CA THR A 88 5.28 -5.61 12.37
C THR A 88 4.59 -4.30 12.00
N LEU A 89 5.37 -3.27 11.66
CA LEU A 89 4.91 -1.99 11.12
C LEU A 89 5.56 -1.76 9.76
N TRP A 90 4.78 -1.93 8.70
CA TRP A 90 5.21 -1.76 7.32
C TRP A 90 4.70 -0.44 6.75
N PHE A 91 5.61 0.49 6.52
CA PHE A 91 5.34 1.78 5.88
C PHE A 91 5.26 1.59 4.36
N PHE A 92 4.08 1.77 3.77
CA PHE A 92 3.89 1.56 2.33
C PHE A 92 2.69 2.35 1.75
N PRO A 93 2.59 2.54 0.42
CA PRO A 93 1.51 3.31 -0.17
C PRO A 93 0.14 2.63 -0.04
N TYR A 94 -0.88 3.40 0.38
CA TYR A 94 -2.24 2.88 0.63
C TYR A 94 -2.88 2.21 -0.60
N PHE A 95 -2.54 2.66 -1.81
CA PHE A 95 -3.12 2.12 -3.04
C PHE A 95 -2.65 0.70 -3.38
N LEU A 96 -1.64 0.19 -2.67
CA LEU A 96 -1.17 -1.19 -2.78
C LEU A 96 -1.78 -2.12 -1.72
N GLU A 97 -2.63 -1.61 -0.83
CA GLU A 97 -3.32 -2.40 0.21
C GLU A 97 -3.94 -3.71 -0.31
N PRO A 98 -4.68 -3.76 -1.45
CA PRO A 98 -5.25 -5.02 -1.91
C PRO A 98 -4.21 -6.10 -2.19
N ARG A 99 -3.01 -5.72 -2.66
CA ARG A 99 -1.92 -6.67 -2.93
C ARG A 99 -1.20 -7.08 -1.64
N ILE A 100 -1.05 -6.14 -0.70
CA ILE A 100 -0.46 -6.42 0.62
C ILE A 100 -1.34 -7.40 1.39
N VAL A 101 -2.64 -7.10 1.56
CA VAL A 101 -3.59 -7.95 2.31
C VAL A 101 -3.73 -9.32 1.66
N LYS A 102 -3.66 -9.42 0.32
CA LYS A 102 -3.61 -10.71 -0.37
C LYS A 102 -2.38 -11.54 0.00
N SER A 103 -1.23 -10.90 0.17
CA SER A 103 0.06 -11.55 0.49
C SER A 103 0.28 -11.76 1.99
N ARG A 104 -0.36 -10.92 2.81
CA ARG A 104 -0.29 -10.83 4.27
C ARG A 104 -1.67 -10.46 4.84
N PRO A 105 -2.60 -11.43 4.94
CA PRO A 105 -3.95 -11.20 5.45
C PRO A 105 -4.02 -10.75 6.91
N ASP A 106 -2.94 -10.99 7.66
CA ASP A 106 -2.76 -10.58 9.05
C ASP A 106 -2.50 -9.07 9.23
N LEU A 107 -2.18 -8.35 8.15
CA LEU A 107 -1.91 -6.92 8.22
C LEU A 107 -3.16 -6.09 7.93
N VAL A 108 -3.39 -5.08 8.77
CA VAL A 108 -4.40 -4.04 8.57
C VAL A 108 -3.75 -2.68 8.34
N MET A 109 -4.39 -1.84 7.52
CA MET A 109 -3.90 -0.49 7.23
C MET A 109 -4.39 0.52 8.27
N MET A 110 -3.46 1.19 8.94
CA MET A 110 -3.72 2.33 9.81
C MET A 110 -4.04 3.58 8.99
N ASP A 111 -4.79 4.53 9.57
CA ASP A 111 -5.17 5.76 8.86
C ASP A 111 -4.11 6.87 8.92
N TYR A 112 -3.06 6.68 9.74
CA TYR A 112 -1.99 7.64 9.94
C TYR A 112 -1.22 7.91 8.64
N LYS A 113 -1.19 9.17 8.21
CA LYS A 113 -0.51 9.68 7.02
C LYS A 113 0.97 9.94 7.36
N VAL A 114 1.86 9.05 6.95
CA VAL A 114 3.29 9.13 7.27
C VAL A 114 3.98 10.13 6.34
N GLU A 115 4.52 11.23 6.88
CA GLU A 115 5.20 12.26 6.10
C GLU A 115 6.72 12.06 6.03
N TYR A 116 7.31 12.47 4.90
CA TYR A 116 8.75 12.41 4.67
C TYR A 116 9.30 13.82 4.44
N LEU A 117 10.37 14.19 5.15
CA LEU A 117 10.99 15.51 5.00
C LEU A 117 11.46 15.80 3.56
N ASN A 118 12.00 14.78 2.87
CA ASN A 118 12.76 14.96 1.63
C ASN A 118 12.23 14.15 0.42
N HIS A 119 11.03 13.56 0.49
CA HIS A 119 10.56 12.74 -0.63
C HIS A 119 9.95 13.60 -1.75
N LYS A 120 10.59 13.66 -2.93
CA LYS A 120 10.17 14.48 -4.09
C LYS A 120 8.72 14.32 -4.53
N LYS A 121 8.07 13.17 -4.25
CA LYS A 121 6.66 12.90 -4.57
C LYS A 121 5.72 12.81 -3.36
N PHE A 122 6.26 12.70 -2.14
CA PHE A 122 5.49 12.33 -0.93
C PHE A 122 5.85 13.17 0.30
N GLY A 123 6.59 14.26 0.12
CA GLY A 123 6.89 15.22 1.18
C GLY A 123 5.83 16.32 1.30
N SER A 124 5.86 17.00 2.45
CA SER A 124 4.94 18.08 2.84
C SER A 124 4.82 19.23 1.83
N LYS A 125 5.84 19.44 0.99
CA LYS A 125 5.83 20.45 -0.09
C LYS A 125 5.00 20.06 -1.32
N SER A 126 4.54 18.81 -1.42
CA SER A 126 3.77 18.31 -2.56
C SER A 126 2.25 18.48 -2.33
N GLY A 127 1.81 19.72 -2.12
CA GLY A 127 0.45 20.26 -2.26
C GLY A 127 -0.74 19.47 -1.70
N SER A 128 -1.47 20.06 -0.73
CA SER A 128 -2.88 19.85 -0.27
C SER A 128 -3.50 18.44 -0.14
N LYS A 129 -2.85 17.36 -0.58
CA LYS A 129 -3.45 16.03 -0.73
C LYS A 129 -2.96 15.02 0.32
N GLY A 130 -1.96 15.38 1.12
CA GLY A 130 -1.39 14.53 2.17
C GLY A 130 -0.53 13.39 1.62
N SER A 131 0.34 12.83 2.46
CA SER A 131 1.18 11.69 2.06
C SER A 131 0.32 10.47 1.68
N PRO A 132 0.67 9.69 0.64
CA PRO A 132 0.01 8.42 0.34
C PRO A 132 0.56 7.25 1.16
N ILE A 133 1.55 7.47 2.02
CA ILE A 133 2.15 6.42 2.82
C ILE A 133 1.32 6.20 4.09
N ARG A 134 1.06 4.93 4.41
CA ARG A 134 0.34 4.45 5.59
C ARG A 134 1.17 3.36 6.27
N ILE A 135 0.76 3.00 7.48
CA ILE A 135 1.33 1.88 8.23
C ILE A 135 0.43 0.66 8.05
N PHE A 136 0.99 -0.47 7.62
CA PHE A 136 0.35 -1.78 7.64
C PHE A 136 0.88 -2.57 8.81
N THR A 137 0.01 -3.09 9.68
CA THR A 137 0.44 -3.74 10.93
C THR A 137 -0.47 -4.90 11.32
N ASN A 138 0.09 -5.89 12.00
CA ASN A 138 -0.64 -6.96 12.69
C ASN A 138 -0.92 -6.62 14.16
N VAL A 139 -0.45 -5.47 14.64
CA VAL A 139 -0.75 -4.96 15.99
C VAL A 139 -2.17 -4.40 16.00
N GLN A 140 -2.92 -4.67 17.06
CA GLN A 140 -4.30 -4.21 17.20
C GLN A 140 -4.40 -2.69 17.06
N SER A 141 -5.21 -2.22 16.12
CA SER A 141 -5.31 -0.78 15.79
C SER A 141 -5.79 0.10 16.94
N SER A 142 -6.48 -0.47 17.93
CA SER A 142 -6.96 0.24 19.13
C SER A 142 -5.82 0.66 20.07
N LEU A 143 -4.67 -0.01 20.01
CA LEU A 143 -3.49 0.29 20.84
C LEU A 143 -2.76 1.55 20.36
N PHE A 144 -3.00 1.99 19.13
CA PHE A 144 -2.39 3.20 18.59
C PHE A 144 -3.25 4.42 18.89
N VAL A 145 -2.68 5.39 19.59
CA VAL A 145 -3.28 6.70 19.80
C VAL A 145 -2.70 7.66 18.76
N LEU A 146 -3.54 8.17 17.84
CA LEU A 146 -3.11 9.15 16.85
C LEU A 146 -3.32 10.58 17.34
N PRO A 147 -2.43 11.53 16.97
CA PRO A 147 -2.42 12.88 17.52
C PRO A 147 -3.64 13.70 17.08
N LYS A 148 -4.44 14.17 18.05
CA LYS A 148 -5.59 15.05 17.79
C LYS A 148 -5.18 16.38 17.13
N SER A 149 -3.97 16.86 17.41
CA SER A 149 -3.39 18.07 16.82
C SER A 149 -3.17 17.97 15.31
N GLU A 150 -3.11 16.75 14.76
CA GLU A 150 -2.99 16.48 13.32
C GLU A 150 -4.33 16.00 12.73
N GLU A 151 -5.44 16.40 13.33
CA GLU A 151 -6.79 16.15 12.83
C GLU A 151 -7.20 14.66 12.80
N TYR A 152 -6.72 13.86 13.76
CA TYR A 152 -7.20 12.50 13.99
C TYR A 152 -8.24 12.42 15.13
N ARG A 153 -9.18 11.47 15.01
CA ARG A 153 -10.20 11.18 16.01
C ARG A 153 -10.38 9.68 16.22
N TYR A 154 -10.84 9.28 17.41
CA TYR A 154 -11.20 7.89 17.68
C TYR A 154 -12.59 7.56 17.09
N CYS A 155 -12.68 6.51 16.28
CA CYS A 155 -13.96 5.97 15.83
C CYS A 155 -14.40 4.83 16.75
N LYS A 156 -15.42 5.08 17.59
CA LYS A 156 -15.95 4.08 18.53
C LYS A 156 -16.45 2.79 17.85
N LYS A 157 -17.05 2.90 16.65
CA LYS A 157 -17.62 1.75 15.93
C LYS A 157 -16.55 0.84 15.32
N CYS A 158 -15.42 1.40 14.90
CA CYS A 158 -14.29 0.65 14.35
C CYS A 158 -13.19 0.38 15.38
N GLU A 159 -13.34 0.91 16.60
CA GLU A 159 -12.38 0.83 17.70
C GLU A 159 -10.93 1.21 17.31
N ARG A 160 -10.79 2.25 16.47
CA ARG A 160 -9.49 2.72 15.98
C ARG A 160 -9.49 4.22 15.74
N TYR A 161 -8.31 4.82 15.75
CA TYR A 161 -8.14 6.21 15.31
C TYR A 161 -8.19 6.31 13.79
N VAL A 162 -8.84 7.37 13.31
CA VAL A 162 -9.06 7.70 11.90
C VAL A 162 -8.89 9.20 11.68
N SER A 163 -8.58 9.60 10.45
CA SER A 163 -8.56 11.01 10.05
C SER A 163 -9.95 11.62 10.23
N ASN A 164 -10.04 12.92 10.54
CA ASN A 164 -11.31 13.61 10.67
C ASN A 164 -12.17 13.51 9.40
N GLU A 165 -11.54 13.59 8.22
CA GLU A 165 -12.20 13.41 6.91
C GLU A 165 -12.73 11.98 6.67
N ASN A 166 -12.22 10.98 7.40
CA ASN A 166 -12.61 9.59 7.21
C ASN A 166 -13.87 9.25 8.02
N GLN A 167 -15.02 9.59 7.43
CA GLN A 167 -16.31 9.30 8.04
C GLN A 167 -16.65 7.80 7.99
N HIS A 168 -17.27 7.32 9.07
CA HIS A 168 -17.71 5.93 9.18
C HIS A 168 -18.90 5.69 8.26
N CYS A 169 -18.78 4.73 7.35
CA CYS A 169 -19.92 4.27 6.57
C CYS A 169 -20.74 3.28 7.40
N ALA A 170 -21.99 3.63 7.72
CA ALA A 170 -22.90 2.73 8.43
C ALA A 170 -23.20 1.44 7.65
N LYS A 171 -23.37 1.54 6.32
CA LYS A 171 -23.69 0.39 5.44
C LYS A 171 -22.54 -0.62 5.34
N CYS A 172 -21.30 -0.14 5.19
CA CYS A 172 -20.11 -1.00 5.18
C CYS A 172 -19.63 -1.39 6.59
N ASN A 173 -20.17 -0.75 7.64
CA ASN A 173 -19.66 -0.76 9.00
C ASN A 173 -18.14 -0.49 9.12
N LYS A 174 -17.60 0.40 8.28
CA LYS A 174 -16.15 0.67 8.19
C LYS A 174 -15.88 2.15 7.88
N CYS A 175 -14.77 2.66 8.39
CA CYS A 175 -14.15 3.92 7.93
C CYS A 175 -13.27 3.63 6.72
N THR A 176 -13.74 3.93 5.51
CA THR A 176 -13.17 3.44 4.24
C THR A 176 -12.40 4.50 3.44
N THR A 177 -12.48 5.77 3.84
CA THR A 177 -11.81 6.86 3.13
C THR A 177 -10.31 6.72 3.30
N LYS A 178 -9.59 6.41 2.22
CA LYS A 178 -8.12 6.21 2.30
C LYS A 178 -7.35 7.51 2.07
N HIS A 179 -7.94 8.43 1.31
CA HIS A 179 -7.30 9.67 0.90
C HIS A 179 -8.33 10.67 0.36
N GLY A 180 -8.13 11.96 0.68
CA GLY A 180 -8.95 13.07 0.15
C GLY A 180 -10.34 13.11 0.76
N ASN A 181 -11.32 13.55 -0.04
CA ASN A 181 -12.71 13.71 0.40
C ASN A 181 -13.33 12.39 0.86
N THR A 182 -14.25 12.48 1.81
CA THR A 182 -15.01 11.36 2.34
C THR A 182 -15.63 10.52 1.24
N TYR A 183 -15.34 9.22 1.24
CA TYR A 183 -15.89 8.28 0.27
C TYR A 183 -17.40 8.15 0.45
N LYS A 184 -18.13 7.92 -0.66
CA LYS A 184 -19.57 7.67 -0.64
C LYS A 184 -19.85 6.18 -0.86
N HIS A 185 -20.89 5.66 -0.21
CA HIS A 185 -21.33 4.29 -0.42
C HIS A 185 -22.07 4.18 -1.75
N CYS A 186 -21.75 3.18 -2.57
CA CYS A 186 -22.55 2.79 -3.72
C CYS A 186 -23.35 1.53 -3.38
N ASP A 187 -24.68 1.65 -3.37
CA ASP A 187 -25.59 0.55 -3.05
C ASP A 187 -25.56 -0.57 -4.11
N LEU A 188 -25.30 -0.23 -5.38
CA LEU A 188 -25.23 -1.24 -6.43
C LEU A 188 -23.94 -2.08 -6.35
N CYS A 189 -22.82 -1.44 -5.96
CA CYS A 189 -21.55 -2.15 -5.75
C CYS A 189 -21.35 -2.66 -4.33
N GLN A 190 -22.22 -2.31 -3.38
CA GLN A 190 -22.11 -2.63 -1.94
C GLN A 190 -20.74 -2.25 -1.34
N GLN A 191 -20.15 -1.15 -1.79
CA GLN A 191 -18.85 -0.67 -1.32
C GLN A 191 -18.74 0.85 -1.36
N CYS A 192 -17.86 1.38 -0.52
CA CYS A 192 -17.52 2.80 -0.55
C CYS A 192 -16.50 3.11 -1.63
N VAL A 193 -16.79 4.14 -2.42
CA VAL A 193 -15.97 4.62 -3.53
C VAL A 193 -15.65 6.09 -3.35
N LYS A 194 -14.65 6.60 -4.07
CA LYS A 194 -14.30 8.03 -4.02
C LYS A 194 -15.53 8.88 -4.35
N SER A 195 -15.65 10.05 -3.73
CA SER A 195 -16.85 10.90 -3.87
C SER A 195 -17.12 11.29 -5.33
N ASN A 196 -16.05 11.47 -6.11
CA ASN A 196 -16.09 11.77 -7.55
C ASN A 196 -16.24 10.53 -8.44
N TYR A 197 -16.77 9.40 -7.94
CA TYR A 197 -17.08 8.23 -8.76
C TYR A 197 -18.59 8.10 -8.95
N LEU A 198 -19.03 7.65 -10.13
CA LEU A 198 -20.42 7.34 -10.44
C LEU A 198 -20.54 5.86 -10.79
N HIS A 199 -21.66 5.23 -10.44
CA HIS A 199 -21.93 3.85 -10.87
C HIS A 199 -22.28 3.82 -12.35
N CYS A 200 -21.57 3.00 -13.12
CA CYS A 200 -21.88 2.75 -14.52
C CYS A 200 -22.69 1.46 -14.62
N GLU A 201 -23.96 1.55 -15.01
CA GLU A 201 -24.85 0.40 -15.16
C GLU A 201 -24.35 -0.58 -16.23
N VAL A 202 -23.79 -0.08 -17.34
CA VAL A 202 -23.28 -0.91 -18.45
C VAL A 202 -22.17 -1.87 -18.02
N HIS A 203 -21.28 -1.41 -17.13
CA HIS A 203 -20.16 -2.22 -16.65
C HIS A 203 -20.39 -2.77 -15.24
N ASN A 204 -21.56 -2.48 -14.65
CA ASN A 204 -21.91 -2.73 -13.27
C ASN A 204 -20.81 -2.38 -12.26
N LYS A 205 -20.15 -1.23 -12.43
CA LYS A 205 -19.03 -0.79 -11.57
C LYS A 205 -18.94 0.72 -11.44
N CYS A 206 -18.43 1.18 -10.30
CA CYS A 206 -18.12 2.59 -10.08
C CYS A 206 -16.87 3.05 -10.85
N VAL A 207 -16.99 4.16 -11.57
CA VAL A 207 -15.92 4.77 -12.38
C VAL A 207 -15.79 6.26 -12.03
N PRO A 208 -14.63 6.89 -12.26
CA PRO A 208 -14.48 8.34 -12.06
C PRO A 208 -15.49 9.13 -12.89
N ASP A 209 -16.07 10.16 -12.27
CA ASP A 209 -16.88 11.19 -12.90
C ASP A 209 -15.95 12.10 -13.71
N THR A 210 -16.03 12.01 -15.04
CA THR A 210 -15.17 12.76 -15.97
C THR A 210 -15.75 14.11 -16.38
N SER A 211 -16.85 14.55 -15.77
CA SER A 211 -17.58 15.77 -16.14
C SER A 211 -16.82 17.09 -15.89
N SER A 212 -15.57 17.05 -15.40
CA SER A 212 -14.76 18.24 -15.08
C SER A 212 -13.48 18.38 -15.92
N SER A 213 -13.47 17.88 -17.16
CA SER A 213 -12.53 18.33 -18.20
C SER A 213 -13.30 18.85 -19.40
N ASN A 214 -13.79 20.08 -19.29
CA ASN A 214 -14.27 20.81 -20.47
C ASN A 214 -13.10 21.00 -21.44
N GLU A 215 -13.41 20.79 -22.72
CA GLU A 215 -12.56 20.96 -23.90
C GLU A 215 -11.58 19.81 -24.19
N ILE A 216 -12.09 18.77 -24.86
CA ILE A 216 -11.65 18.29 -26.18
C ILE A 216 -12.74 17.32 -26.68
N SER A 217 -13.57 17.81 -27.60
CA SER A 217 -14.39 17.13 -28.60
C SER A 217 -14.99 15.74 -28.24
N ASP A 218 -16.31 15.66 -28.15
CA ASP A 218 -17.13 14.46 -28.42
C ASP A 218 -16.74 13.16 -27.70
N LYS A 219 -16.54 13.20 -26.38
CA LYS A 219 -16.31 11.98 -25.57
C LYS A 219 -17.56 11.53 -24.82
N ILE A 220 -18.38 10.82 -25.58
CA ILE A 220 -19.29 9.75 -25.17
C ILE A 220 -18.62 8.83 -24.12
N CYS A 221 -19.40 8.28 -23.17
CA CYS A 221 -18.98 7.13 -22.37
C CYS A 221 -18.42 6.04 -23.30
N ILE A 222 -17.10 5.79 -23.27
CA ILE A 222 -16.44 4.77 -24.12
C ILE A 222 -16.73 3.35 -23.60
N CYS A 223 -17.93 3.11 -23.09
CA CYS A 223 -18.48 1.82 -22.75
C CYS A 223 -18.93 1.14 -24.06
N ASN A 224 -17.97 0.66 -24.86
CA ASN A 224 -18.28 -0.17 -26.02
C ASN A 224 -19.13 -1.37 -25.56
N LYS A 225 -20.37 -1.47 -26.06
CA LYS A 225 -21.11 -2.74 -26.12
C LYS A 225 -20.36 -3.65 -27.10
N VAL A 226 -19.30 -4.34 -26.68
CA VAL A 226 -18.76 -5.47 -27.44
C VAL A 226 -18.18 -6.51 -26.49
N GLY A 227 -18.93 -7.60 -26.32
CA GLY A 227 -18.41 -8.97 -26.49
C GLY A 227 -17.59 -9.59 -25.36
N SER A 228 -18.20 -10.62 -24.77
CA SER A 228 -17.64 -11.79 -24.07
C SER A 228 -16.80 -11.62 -22.80
N GLU A 229 -17.05 -12.54 -21.88
CA GLU A 229 -16.67 -12.56 -20.47
C GLU A 229 -15.17 -12.75 -20.18
N GLU A 230 -14.29 -12.77 -21.20
CA GLU A 230 -12.92 -13.29 -21.05
C GLU A 230 -11.79 -12.25 -21.03
N ASN A 231 -12.01 -10.96 -21.30
CA ASN A 231 -10.90 -9.97 -21.41
C ASN A 231 -10.99 -8.74 -20.52
N ASN A 232 -11.57 -8.88 -19.33
CA ASN A 232 -11.84 -7.77 -18.39
C ASN A 232 -10.64 -7.30 -17.54
N SER A 233 -9.43 -7.81 -17.76
CA SER A 233 -8.33 -7.68 -16.77
C SER A 233 -7.39 -6.48 -16.95
N PHE A 234 -7.51 -5.68 -18.02
CA PHE A 234 -6.57 -4.58 -18.27
C PHE A 234 -7.26 -3.24 -18.52
N ARG A 235 -7.01 -2.26 -17.63
CA ARG A 235 -7.43 -0.86 -17.73
C ARG A 235 -6.30 -0.02 -18.33
N CYS A 236 -6.60 0.74 -19.38
CA CYS A 236 -5.64 1.64 -20.02
C CYS A 236 -5.38 2.88 -19.14
N TYR A 237 -4.13 3.12 -18.75
CA TYR A 237 -3.74 4.28 -17.94
C TYR A 237 -3.83 5.63 -18.66
N LYS A 238 -4.07 5.65 -19.98
CA LYS A 238 -4.14 6.88 -20.79
C LYS A 238 -5.58 7.36 -20.99
N CYS A 239 -6.46 6.50 -21.49
CA CYS A 239 -7.86 6.85 -21.75
C CYS A 239 -8.86 6.22 -20.76
N PHE A 240 -8.39 5.43 -19.80
CA PHE A 240 -9.20 4.73 -18.81
C PHE A 240 -10.17 3.67 -19.37
N GLY A 241 -10.10 3.36 -20.67
CA GLY A 241 -10.86 2.27 -21.29
C GLY A 241 -10.38 0.87 -20.88
N TYR A 242 -11.25 -0.12 -21.07
CA TYR A 242 -10.99 -1.54 -20.79
C TYR A 242 -10.57 -2.28 -22.06
N GLY A 243 -9.95 -3.46 -21.89
CA GLY A 243 -9.60 -4.37 -22.99
C GLY A 243 -8.35 -3.99 -23.79
N HIS A 244 -7.57 -2.99 -23.36
CA HIS A 244 -6.34 -2.61 -24.05
C HIS A 244 -5.29 -1.98 -23.12
N ARG A 245 -4.00 -2.08 -23.47
CA ARG A 245 -2.88 -1.45 -22.74
C ARG A 245 -2.61 -0.04 -23.28
N LYS A 246 -1.85 0.77 -22.52
CA LYS A 246 -1.47 2.15 -22.93
C LYS A 246 -0.89 2.23 -24.35
N ARG A 247 -0.09 1.24 -24.77
CA ARG A 247 0.52 1.19 -26.11
C ARG A 247 -0.52 1.02 -27.23
N ASP A 248 -1.59 0.30 -26.94
CA ASP A 248 -2.68 -0.05 -27.87
C ASP A 248 -3.87 0.91 -27.71
N CYS A 249 -3.64 2.06 -27.08
CA CYS A 249 -4.71 3.00 -26.78
C CYS A 249 -5.20 3.67 -28.08
N PRO A 250 -6.52 3.67 -28.36
CA PRO A 250 -7.08 4.35 -29.53
C PRO A 250 -6.77 5.85 -29.58
N THR A 251 -6.46 6.44 -28.42
CA THR A 251 -6.04 7.85 -28.29
C THR A 251 -4.54 8.06 -28.51
N ASN A 252 -3.75 7.02 -28.77
CA ASN A 252 -2.44 7.18 -29.38
C ASN A 252 -2.70 7.51 -30.84
N SER A 253 -2.57 8.80 -31.18
CA SER A 253 -2.53 9.26 -32.56
C SER A 253 -1.60 8.34 -33.34
N ARG A 254 -2.17 7.60 -34.31
CA ARG A 254 -1.40 6.88 -35.31
C ARG A 254 -0.65 7.95 -36.09
N ASN A 255 0.61 8.24 -35.74
CA ASN A 255 1.51 8.86 -36.68
C ASN A 255 1.87 7.78 -37.70
N PRO A 256 1.44 7.88 -38.97
CA PRO A 256 1.88 6.96 -40.01
C PRO A 256 3.28 7.39 -40.44
N SER A 257 4.28 7.12 -39.61
CA SER A 257 5.67 7.38 -39.98
C SER A 257 6.61 6.44 -39.25
N LYS A 258 6.74 5.22 -39.78
CA LYS A 258 8.04 4.54 -39.91
C LYS A 258 7.93 3.55 -41.06
N LYS A 259 8.37 4.05 -42.23
CA LYS A 259 8.66 3.26 -43.43
C LYS A 259 9.47 2.02 -43.06
N MET A 260 9.15 0.93 -43.73
CA MET A 260 9.99 -0.26 -43.89
C MET A 260 11.45 0.13 -44.09
N ARG A 261 12.35 -0.54 -43.38
CA ARG A 261 13.69 -0.82 -43.89
C ARG A 261 13.82 -2.33 -44.02
N LYS A 262 14.06 -2.75 -45.27
CA LYS A 262 14.71 -4.02 -45.60
C LYS A 262 16.06 -4.09 -44.91
#